data_AF-A0A1M4PQN6-F1
#
_entry.id   AF-A0A1M4PQN6-F1
#
_cell.length_a   1.000
_cell.length_b   1.000
_cell.length_c   1.000
_cell.angle_alpha   90.00
_cell.angle_beta   90.00
_cell.angle_gamma   90.00
#
_symmetry.space_group_name_H-M   'P 1'
#
loop_
_entity.id
_entity.type
_entity.pdbx_description
1 polymer ?
#
loop_
_entity_poly.entity_id
_entity_poly.type
_entity_poly.pdbx_seq_one_letter_code
_entity_poly.pdbx_strand_id
1 'polypeptide(L)' 'MRIKFPDDIRIYIACVKTDMRKSIDGLSVIVSENFKLNPFENALFLNNYEFIFR' A
#
# COMPACT_ATOMS: atom_id res chain seq x y z
N MET A 1 -12.54 6.56 15.16
CA MET A 1 -11.08 6.66 15.41
C MET A 1 -10.50 7.64 14.40
N ARG A 2 -9.79 8.69 14.83
CA ARG A 2 -9.10 9.63 13.93
C ARG A 2 -7.61 9.31 13.99
N ILE A 3 -7.02 8.96 12.85
CA ILE A 3 -5.57 8.81 12.70
C ILE A 3 -5.05 10.15 12.19
N LYS A 4 -4.05 10.72 12.86
CA LYS A 4 -3.32 11.90 12.38
C LYS A 4 -2.15 11.42 11.53
N PHE A 5 -2.03 11.94 10.32
CA PHE A 5 -0.91 11.66 9.45
C PHE A 5 0.10 12.81 9.48
N PRO A 6 1.40 12.54 9.26
CA PRO A 6 2.39 13.58 8.98
C PRO A 6 2.05 14.32 7.68
N ASP A 7 2.46 15.58 7.57
CA ASP A 7 2.18 16.42 6.40
C ASP A 7 2.87 15.93 5.11
N ASP A 8 3.95 15.14 5.22
CA ASP A 8 4.74 14.62 4.10
C ASP A 8 4.45 13.14 3.79
N ILE A 9 3.33 12.59 4.26
CA ILE A 9 3.01 11.19 3.95
C ILE A 9 2.47 11.06 2.52
N ARG A 10 3.00 10.08 1.78
CA ARG A 10 2.48 9.71 0.46
C ARG A 10 1.47 8.58 0.62
N ILE A 11 0.32 8.70 -0.03
CA ILE A 11 -0.74 7.69 0.01
C ILE A 11 -1.02 7.23 -1.41
N TYR A 12 -0.79 5.95 -1.68
CA TYR A 12 -1.06 5.32 -2.96
C TYR A 12 -2.27 4.40 -2.81
N ILE A 13 -3.29 4.61 -3.63
CA ILE A 13 -4.52 3.81 -3.61
C ILE A 13 -4.56 2.98 -4.88
N ALA A 14 -4.49 1.65 -4.76
CA ALA A 14 -4.72 0.78 -5.91
C ALA A 14 -6.23 0.55 -6.08
N CYS A 15 -6.74 0.96 -7.24
CA CYS A 15 -8.16 0.81 -7.58
C CYS A 15 -8.52 -0.59 -8.10
N VAL A 16 -7.51 -1.36 -8.53
CA VAL A 16 -7.68 -2.69 -9.13
C VAL A 16 -7.83 -3.75 -8.05
N LYS A 17 -8.63 -4.79 -8.33
CA LYS A 17 -8.71 -6.01 -7.51
C LYS A 17 -7.35 -6.71 -7.48
N THR A 18 -6.58 -6.44 -6.44
CA THR A 18 -5.37 -7.19 -6.11
C THR A 18 -5.78 -8.41 -5.28
N ASP A 19 -5.50 -9.62 -5.78
CA ASP A 19 -5.73 -10.85 -5.00
C ASP A 19 -4.73 -10.89 -3.83
N MET A 20 -5.19 -10.45 -2.66
CA MET A 20 -4.39 -10.32 -1.44
C MET A 20 -4.22 -11.63 -0.68
N ARG A 21 -4.63 -12.78 -1.24
CA ARG A 21 -4.28 -14.11 -0.70
C ARG A 21 -2.78 -14.32 -0.56
N LYS A 22 -1.96 -13.49 -1.20
CA LYS A 22 -0.50 -13.45 -1.09
C LYS A 22 0.05 -12.63 0.09
N SER A 23 -0.79 -12.14 1.01
CA SER A 23 -0.36 -11.37 2.19
C SER A 23 0.41 -10.08 1.84
N ILE A 24 1.08 -9.46 2.82
CA ILE A 24 1.88 -8.25 2.67
C ILE A 24 3.03 -8.40 1.66
N ASP A 25 3.58 -9.61 1.53
CA ASP A 25 4.63 -9.93 0.57
C ASP A 25 4.12 -9.87 -0.87
N GLY A 26 2.87 -10.29 -1.10
CA GLY A 26 2.22 -10.12 -2.41
C GLY A 26 2.05 -8.66 -2.80
N LEU A 27 1.73 -7.79 -1.83
CA LEU A 27 1.60 -6.37 -2.09
C LEU A 27 2.96 -5.72 -2.40
N SER A 28 4.01 -6.08 -1.65
CA SER A 28 5.34 -5.50 -1.85
C SER A 28 5.90 -5.84 -3.24
N VAL A 29 5.66 -7.06 -3.71
CA VAL A 29 5.99 -7.48 -5.09
C VAL A 29 5.22 -6.65 -6.12
N ILE A 30 3.91 -6.43 -5.92
CA ILE A 30 3.11 -5.62 -6.86
C ILE A 30 3.55 -4.16 -6.87
N VAL A 31 3.84 -3.57 -5.71
CA VAL A 31 4.33 -2.19 -5.60
C VAL A 31 5.68 -2.04 -6.31
N SER A 32 6.57 -3.00 -6.14
CA SER A 32 7.89 -3.02 -6.79
C SER A 32 7.81 -3.30 -8.29
N GLU A 33 7.07 -4.33 -8.72
CA GLU A 33 7.05 -4.79 -10.10
C GLU A 33 6.09 -4.00 -10.99
N ASN A 34 4.86 -3.73 -10.53
CA ASN A 34 3.85 -3.06 -11.34
C ASN A 34 3.97 -1.54 -11.28
N PHE A 35 4.26 -1.00 -10.09
CA PHE A 35 4.32 0.45 -9.88
C PHE A 35 5.75 1.00 -9.85
N LYS A 36 6.78 0.15 -9.81
CA LYS A 36 8.20 0.55 -9.71
C LYS A 36 8.49 1.47 -8.52
N LEU A 37 7.69 1.33 -7.46
CA LEU A 37 7.85 2.06 -6.21
C LEU A 37 8.57 1.18 -5.18
N ASN A 38 9.21 1.81 -4.20
CA ASN A 38 9.80 1.07 -3.10
C ASN A 38 8.72 0.76 -2.05
N PRO A 39 8.34 -0.51 -1.83
CA PRO A 39 7.30 -0.87 -0.85
C PRO A 39 7.70 -0.60 0.60
N PHE A 40 8.97 -0.27 0.86
CA PHE A 40 9.50 0.08 2.17
C PHE A 40 9.76 1.58 2.33
N GLU A 41 9.35 2.41 1.37
CA GLU A 41 9.36 3.86 1.55
C GLU A 41 8.31 4.29 2.57
N ASN A 42 8.45 5.50 3.10
CA ASN A 42 7.51 6.07 4.08
C ASN A 42 6.21 6.50 3.38
N ALA A 43 5.46 5.53 2.88
CA ALA A 43 4.23 5.70 2.15
C ALA A 43 3.20 4.63 2.53
N LEU A 44 1.94 5.03 2.48
CA LEU A 44 0.80 4.16 2.73
C LEU A 44 0.26 3.61 1.42
N PHE A 45 0.14 2.29 1.33
CA PHE A 45 -0.45 1.60 0.18
C PHE A 45 -1.81 1.04 0.57
N LEU A 46 -2.87 1.53 -0.06
CA LEU A 46 -4.25 1.18 0.24
C LEU A 46 -4.87 0.42 -0.94
N ASN A 47 -5.47 -0.73 -0.66
CA ASN A 47 -6.29 -1.45 -1.63
C ASN A 47 -7.75 -1.43 -1.19
N ASN A 48 -8.68 -1.41 -2.15
CA ASN A 48 -10.14 -1.30 -1.94
C ASN A 48 -10.79 -2.35 -1.01
N TYR A 49 -10.03 -3.32 -0.49
CA TYR A 49 -10.55 -4.40 0.35
C TYR A 49 -9.97 -4.45 1.77
N GLU A 50 -8.84 -3.81 2.07
CA GLU A 50 -8.29 -3.75 3.44
C GLU A 50 -7.10 -2.77 3.56
N PHE A 51 -6.98 -2.14 4.73
CA PHE A 51 -5.83 -1.28 5.09
C PHE A 51 -4.64 -2.16 5.45
N ILE A 52 -3.51 -1.98 4.77
CA ILE A 52 -2.24 -2.58 5.19
C ILE A 52 -1.43 -1.50 5.90
N PHE A 53 -1.40 -1.59 7.22
CA PHE A 53 -0.51 -0.79 8.04
C PHE A 53 0.89 -1.39 7.99
N ARG A 54 1.85 -0.58 7.53
CA ARG A 54 3.19 -0.61 8.10
C ARG A 54 3.60 0.82 8.40
#